data_AF-A0A520T8G8-F1
#
_entry.id   AF-A0A520T8G8-F1
#
_cell.length_a   1.000
_cell.length_b   1.000
_cell.length_c   1.000
_cell.angle_alpha   90.00
_cell.angle_beta   90.00
_cell.angle_gamma   90.00
#
_symmetry.space_group_name_H-M   'P 1'
#
loop_
_entity.id
_entity.type
_entity.pdbx_description
1 polymer ?
#
loop_
_entity_poly.entity_id
_entity_poly.type
_entity_poly.pdbx_seq_one_letter_code
_entity_poly.pdbx_strand_id
1 'polypeptide(L)'
;PGTSRSGITITCARYLGYSRTHAAKFSFIISIPVLLAATTLGAAEAIINFDSQVISILLIGFCFSLIASLLSVKVFLSFVENNNLTLFVVLRLIIGTGLLFYSFS
;
A
#
# COMPACT_ATOMS: atom_id res chain seq x y z
N PRO A 1 -13.58 -2.95 -1.23
CA PRO A 1 -12.24 -2.85 -0.59
C PRO A 1 -11.68 -1.42 -0.71
N GLY A 2 -11.16 -0.87 0.38
CA GLY A 2 -10.75 0.55 0.44
C GLY A 2 -10.06 0.96 1.74
N THR A 3 -10.25 0.20 2.82
CA THR A 3 -9.43 0.34 4.04
C THR A 3 -7.99 -0.02 3.72
N SER A 4 -7.11 0.97 3.81
CA SER A 4 -5.68 0.74 3.62
C SER A 4 -5.09 -0.06 4.78
N ARG A 5 -4.40 -1.15 4.43
CA ARG A 5 -3.63 -1.97 5.37
C ARG A 5 -2.63 -1.14 6.18
N SER A 6 -1.82 -0.30 5.53
CA SER A 6 -0.86 0.53 6.27
C SER A 6 -1.58 1.53 7.18
N GLY A 7 -2.68 2.12 6.71
CA GLY A 7 -3.51 3.02 7.53
C GLY A 7 -4.03 2.35 8.81
N ILE A 8 -4.69 1.20 8.70
CA ILE A 8 -5.28 0.54 9.88
C ILE A 8 -4.20 0.06 10.86
N THR A 9 -3.10 -0.51 10.36
CA THR A 9 -2.01 -1.02 11.21
C THR A 9 -1.24 0.10 11.91
N ILE A 10 -0.98 1.22 11.22
CA ILE A 10 -0.37 2.41 11.82
C ILE A 10 -1.31 3.01 12.87
N THR A 11 -2.61 3.15 12.57
CA THR A 11 -3.60 3.68 13.52
C THR A 11 -3.68 2.81 14.77
N CYS A 12 -3.76 1.49 14.66
CA CYS A 12 -3.75 0.58 15.80
C CYS A 12 -2.46 0.69 16.61
N ALA A 13 -1.28 0.69 15.98
CA ALA A 13 -0.01 0.85 16.68
C ALA A 13 0.08 2.21 17.40
N ARG A 14 -0.43 3.29 16.79
CA ARG A 14 -0.53 4.61 17.43
C ARG A 14 -1.46 4.60 18.63
N TYR A 15 -2.59 3.91 18.54
CA TYR A 15 -3.54 3.73 19.64
C TYR A 15 -2.90 2.96 20.81
N LEU A 16 -2.03 2.00 20.51
CA LEU A 16 -1.24 1.25 21.50
C LEU A 16 -0.02 2.04 22.04
N GLY A 17 0.15 3.31 21.69
CA GLY A 17 1.19 4.19 22.24
C GLY A 17 2.52 4.22 21.48
N TYR A 18 2.70 3.47 20.40
CA TYR A 18 3.93 3.50 19.59
C TYR A 18 4.11 4.85 18.91
N SER A 19 5.32 5.40 18.82
CA SER A 19 5.55 6.65 18.05
C SER A 19 5.14 6.50 16.57
N ARG A 20 4.92 7.62 15.86
CA ARG A 20 4.56 7.60 14.43
C ARG A 20 5.57 6.82 13.58
N THR A 21 6.85 7.02 13.84
CA THR A 21 7.95 6.35 13.14
C THR A 21 7.99 4.85 13.43
N HIS A 22 7.83 4.44 14.70
CA HIS A 22 7.79 3.01 15.07
C HIS A 22 6.54 2.32 14.52
N ALA A 23 5.38 2.98 14.57
CA ALA A 23 4.13 2.48 14.01
C ALA A 23 4.23 2.26 12.49
N ALA A 24 4.83 3.21 11.76
CA ALA A 24 5.08 3.08 10.32
C ALA A 24 6.04 1.93 10.00
N LYS A 25 7.17 1.82 10.71
CA LYS A 25 8.12 0.71 10.54
C LYS A 25 7.48 -0.65 10.82
N PHE A 26 6.75 -0.76 11.93
CA PHE A 26 6.00 -1.96 12.28
C PHE A 26 5.03 -2.36 11.17
N SER A 27 4.24 -1.39 10.68
CA SER A 27 3.30 -1.58 9.58
C SER A 27 3.98 -2.16 8.34
N PHE A 28 5.14 -1.63 7.94
CA PHE A 28 5.87 -2.18 6.78
C PHE A 28 6.44 -3.57 7.02
N ILE A 29 6.89 -3.91 8.23
CA ILE A 29 7.43 -5.24 8.53
C ILE A 29 6.32 -6.30 8.43
N ILE A 30 5.18 -6.09 9.09
CA ILE A 30 4.07 -7.06 9.07
C ILE A 30 3.45 -7.20 7.67
N SER A 31 3.69 -6.22 6.80
CA SER A 31 3.23 -6.22 5.42
C SER A 31 3.96 -7.21 4.54
N ILE A 32 5.21 -7.55 4.87
CA ILE A 32 6.07 -8.42 4.07
C ILE A 32 5.45 -9.82 3.92
N PRO A 33 5.14 -10.57 4.99
CA PRO A 33 4.59 -11.92 4.83
C PRO A 33 3.23 -11.93 4.12
N VAL A 34 2.38 -10.93 4.39
CA VAL A 34 1.05 -10.81 3.79
C VAL A 34 1.14 -10.52 2.28
N LEU A 35 1.98 -9.57 1.86
CA LEU A 35 2.15 -9.26 0.44
C LEU A 35 2.88 -10.37 -0.30
N LEU A 36 3.85 -11.02 0.34
CA LEU A 36 4.57 -12.12 -0.27
C LEU A 36 3.59 -13.25 -0.60
N ALA A 37 2.76 -13.66 0.37
CA ALA A 37 1.73 -14.69 0.14
C ALA A 37 0.73 -14.29 -0.97
N ALA A 38 0.21 -13.06 -0.93
CA ALA A 38 -0.74 -12.58 -1.94
C ALA A 38 -0.10 -12.50 -3.35
N THR A 39 1.15 -12.04 -3.43
CA THR A 39 1.89 -11.93 -4.70
C THR A 39 2.23 -13.31 -5.25
N THR A 40 2.64 -14.26 -4.40
CA THR A 40 2.93 -15.64 -4.84
C THR A 40 1.69 -16.32 -5.40
N LEU A 41 0.54 -16.15 -4.75
CA LEU A 41 -0.72 -16.71 -5.23
C LEU A 41 -1.12 -16.08 -6.57
N GLY A 42 -1.09 -14.74 -6.66
CA GLY A 42 -1.41 -14.03 -7.90
C GLY A 42 -0.45 -14.35 -9.05
N ALA A 43 0.84 -14.57 -8.76
CA ALA A 43 1.82 -14.98 -9.77
C ALA A 43 1.54 -16.41 -10.29
N ALA A 44 1.19 -17.34 -9.40
CA ALA A 44 0.81 -18.69 -9.80
C ALA A 44 -0.45 -18.70 -10.68
N GLU A 45 -1.47 -17.94 -10.28
CA GLU A 45 -2.70 -17.78 -11.08
C GLU A 45 -2.41 -17.13 -12.43
N ALA A 46 -1.52 -16.14 -12.48
CA ALA A 46 -1.18 -15.46 -13.72
C ALA A 46 -0.50 -16.39 -14.73
N ILE A 47 0.40 -17.26 -14.28
CA ILE A 47 1.11 -18.22 -15.15
C ILE A 47 0.13 -19.26 -15.74
N ILE A 48 -0.92 -19.62 -15.00
CA ILE A 48 -1.90 -20.62 -15.43
C ILE A 48 -2.92 -20.01 -16.41
N ASN A 49 -3.36 -18.77 -16.17
CA ASN A 49 -4.52 -18.19 -16.84
C ASN A 49 -4.19 -17.20 -17.98
N PHE A 50 -2.95 -16.72 -18.08
CA PHE A 50 -2.56 -15.70 -19.06
C PHE A 50 -1.50 -16.20 -20.04
N ASP A 51 -1.48 -15.58 -21.22
CA ASP A 51 -0.47 -15.85 -22.25
C ASP A 51 0.88 -15.16 -21.95
N SER A 52 1.89 -15.49 -22.74
CA SER A 52 3.24 -14.95 -22.59
C SER A 52 3.32 -13.43 -22.77
N GLN A 53 2.42 -12.84 -23.55
CA GLN A 53 2.40 -11.40 -23.80
C GLN A 53 1.91 -10.65 -22.55
N VAL A 54 0.80 -11.10 -21.95
CA VAL A 54 0.28 -10.52 -20.70
C VAL A 54 1.27 -10.72 -19.55
N ILE A 55 1.90 -11.89 -19.44
CA ILE A 55 2.93 -12.16 -18.42
C ILE A 55 4.10 -11.18 -18.57
N SER A 56 4.54 -10.88 -19.79
CA SER A 56 5.62 -9.92 -20.03
C SER A 56 5.25 -8.50 -19.56
N ILE A 57 4.01 -8.07 -19.80
CA ILE A 57 3.49 -6.78 -19.33
C ILE A 57 3.44 -6.73 -17.80
N LEU A 58 2.97 -7.81 -17.16
CA LEU A 58 2.92 -7.92 -15.70
C LEU A 58 4.32 -7.83 -15.07
N LEU A 59 5.32 -8.48 -15.68
CA LEU A 59 6.72 -8.40 -15.22
C LEU A 59 7.29 -6.97 -15.31
N ILE A 60 7.00 -6.26 -16.40
CA ILE A 60 7.41 -4.86 -16.53
C ILE A 60 6.75 -4.02 -15.43
N GLY A 61 5.44 -4.16 -15.25
CA GLY A 61 4.69 -3.46 -14.20
C GLY A 61 5.22 -3.78 -12.80
N PHE A 62 5.58 -5.03 -12.54
CA PHE A 62 6.20 -5.47 -11.28
C PHE A 62 7.53 -4.75 -11.03
N CYS A 63 8.43 -4.70 -12.02
CA CYS A 63 9.72 -4.03 -11.89
C CYS A 63 9.57 -2.52 -11.60
N PHE A 64 8.68 -1.83 -12.33
CA PHE A 64 8.39 -0.43 -12.07
C PHE A 64 7.77 -0.21 -10.68
N SER A 65 6.81 -1.05 -10.29
CA SER A 65 6.19 -1.00 -8.96
C SER A 65 7.21 -1.26 -7.85
N LEU A 66 8.16 -2.16 -8.05
CA LEU A 66 9.22 -2.45 -7.09
C LEU A 66 10.08 -1.20 -6.84
N ILE A 67 10.57 -0.56 -7.90
CA ILE A 67 11.39 0.67 -7.79
C ILE A 67 10.57 1.80 -7.13
N ALA A 68 9.34 2.02 -7.61
CA ALA A 68 8.46 3.06 -7.07
C ALA A 68 8.14 2.82 -5.59
N SER A 69 7.93 1.57 -5.17
CA SER A 69 7.62 1.22 -3.78
C SER A 69 8.82 1.47 -2.85
N LEU A 70 10.05 1.13 -3.27
CA LEU A 70 11.25 1.38 -2.48
C LEU A 70 11.47 2.89 -2.26
N LEU A 71 11.29 3.69 -3.32
CA LEU A 71 11.35 5.15 -3.23
C LEU A 71 10.24 5.70 -2.32
N SER A 72 9.01 5.22 -2.50
CA SER A 72 7.86 5.64 -1.72
C SER A 72 8.02 5.34 -0.23
N VAL A 73 8.51 4.16 0.13
CA VAL A 73 8.76 3.79 1.54
C VAL A 73 9.82 4.72 2.15
N LYS A 74 10.92 4.99 1.44
CA LYS A 74 11.97 5.89 1.91
C LYS A 74 11.43 7.31 2.15
N VAL A 75 10.71 7.86 1.18
CA VAL A 75 10.11 9.19 1.27
C VAL A 75 9.07 9.23 2.39
N PHE A 76 8.23 8.22 2.50
CA PHE A 76 7.18 8.15 3.51
C PHE A 76 7.75 8.07 4.93
N LEU A 77 8.78 7.26 5.18
CA LEU A 77 9.42 7.19 6.49
C LEU A 77 10.02 8.54 6.89
N SER A 78 10.72 9.20 5.97
CA SER A 78 11.25 10.55 6.20
C SER A 78 10.15 11.59 6.44
N PHE A 79 9.03 11.48 5.73
CA PHE A 79 7.87 12.35 5.96
C PHE A 79 7.29 12.19 7.37
N VAL A 80 7.09 10.95 7.82
CA VAL A 80 6.41 10.64 9.10
C VAL A 80 7.25 11.01 10.33
N GLU A 81 8.57 11.14 10.18
CA GLU A 81 9.46 11.67 11.21
C GLU A 81 9.03 13.08 11.63
N ASN A 82 8.76 13.95 10.67
CA ASN A 82 8.51 15.37 10.91
C ASN A 82 7.05 15.80 10.75
N ASN A 83 6.19 14.96 10.16
CA ASN A 83 4.83 15.34 9.79
C ASN A 83 3.75 14.44 10.42
N ASN A 84 2.55 14.99 10.51
CA ASN A 84 1.35 14.26 10.91
C ASN A 84 0.72 13.51 9.72
N LEU A 85 -0.03 12.45 10.02
CA LEU A 85 -0.76 11.68 9.00
C LEU A 85 -2.05 12.36 8.53
N THR A 86 -2.40 13.53 9.09
CA THR A 86 -3.62 14.28 8.76
C THR A 86 -3.75 14.56 7.26
N LEU A 87 -2.63 14.84 6.57
CA LEU A 87 -2.61 15.01 5.12
C LEU A 87 -3.21 13.79 4.40
N PHE A 88 -2.81 12.58 4.79
CA PHE A 88 -3.32 11.34 4.19
C PHE A 88 -4.80 11.07 4.54
N VAL A 89 -5.25 11.50 5.71
CA VAL A 89 -6.66 11.40 6.11
C VAL A 89 -7.52 12.29 5.22
N VAL A 90 -7.13 13.55 5.04
CA VAL A 90 -7.85 14.50 4.17
C VAL A 90 -7.87 14.01 2.73
N LEU A 91 -6.73 13.56 2.21
CA LEU A 91 -6.65 12.98 0.85
C LEU A 91 -7.60 11.80 0.68
N ARG A 92 -7.73 10.92 1.68
CA ARG A 92 -8.69 9.81 1.62
C ARG A 92 -10.13 10.25 1.64
N LEU A 93 -10.48 11.25 2.43
CA LEU A 93 -11.85 11.76 2.46
C LEU A 93 -12.24 12.37 1.11
N ILE A 94 -11.33 13.14 0.50
CA ILE A 94 -11.56 13.74 -0.82
C ILE A 94 -11.71 12.64 -1.89
N ILE A 95 -10.74 11.72 -1.99
CA ILE A 95 -10.77 10.65 -2.99
C ILE A 95 -11.96 9.73 -2.77
N GLY A 96 -12.24 9.35 -1.51
CA GLY A 96 -13.36 8.49 -1.17
C GLY A 96 -14.71 9.11 -1.51
N THR A 97 -14.89 10.41 -1.20
CA THR A 97 -16.12 11.14 -1.56
C THR A 97 -16.25 11.29 -3.07
N GLY A 98 -15.16 11.60 -3.78
CA GLY A 98 -15.15 11.67 -5.23
C GLY A 98 -15.49 10.33 -5.89
N LEU A 99 -15.00 9.23 -5.34
CA LEU A 99 -15.30 7.89 -5.84
C LEU A 99 -16.76 7.48 -5.58
N LEU A 100 -17.33 7.89 -4.44
CA LEU A 100 -18.76 7.72 -4.19
C LEU A 100 -19.59 8.51 -5.21
N PHE A 101 -19.26 9.78 -5.44
CA PHE A 101 -19.97 10.58 -6.43
C PHE A 101 -19.91 9.93 -7.82
N TYR A 102 -18.72 9.57 -8.29
CA TYR A 102 -18.53 8.94 -9.60
C TYR A 102 -19.27 7.60 -9.74
N SER A 103 -19.36 6.81 -8.66
CA SER A 103 -20.03 5.51 -8.71
C SER A 103 -21.56 5.60 -8.73
N PHE A 104 -22.14 6.72 -8.29
CA PHE A 104 -23.59 6.91 -8.17
C PHE A 104 -24.16 8.00 -9.09
N SER A 105 -23.29 8.66 -9.87
CA SER A 105 -23.65 9.54 -10.99
C SER A 105 -23.84 8.75 -12.28
#